data_AF-M0NCD8-F1
#
_entry.id   AF-M0NCD8-F1
#
_cell.length_a   1.000
_cell.length_b   1.000
_cell.length_c   1.000
_cell.angle_alpha   90.00
_cell.angle_beta   90.00
_cell.angle_gamma   90.00
#
_symmetry.space_group_name_H-M   'P 1'
#
loop_
_entity.id
_entity.type
_entity.pdbx_description
1 polymer ?
#
loop_
_entity_poly.entity_id
_entity_poly.type
_entity_poly.pdbx_seq_one_letter_code
_entity_poly.pdbx_strand_id
1 'polypeptide(L)'
;MASSAVGSANTRAFVEALSYEHSSLDKTRTRDDAVIAAYKYLITHRTASRLSLVANVYPRRDAGLDAEDWYDKLVAPLLNELPGVSPPGPGTATWRYAPE
;
A
#
# COMPACT_ATOMS: atom_id res chain seq x y z
N MET A 1 24.43 8.15 -6.06
CA MET A 1 23.49 7.63 -5.05
C MET A 1 22.33 8.61 -4.85
N ALA A 2 21.37 8.67 -5.79
CA ALA A 2 20.27 9.66 -5.74
C ALA A 2 18.89 9.09 -6.16
N SER A 3 18.72 7.76 -6.20
CA SER A 3 17.51 7.14 -6.78
C SER A 3 16.39 6.86 -5.77
N SER A 4 16.67 6.89 -4.46
CA SER A 4 15.68 6.50 -3.44
C SER A 4 14.76 7.65 -3.00
N ALA A 5 15.18 8.91 -3.16
CA ALA A 5 14.40 10.07 -2.73
C ALA A 5 13.29 10.46 -3.73
N VAL A 6 13.57 10.37 -5.04
CA VAL A 6 12.63 10.71 -6.11
C VAL A 6 11.47 9.70 -6.17
N GLY A 7 11.75 8.40 -6.00
CA GLY A 7 10.71 7.37 -5.92
C GLY A 7 9.77 7.59 -4.73
N SER A 8 10.31 7.89 -3.54
CA SER A 8 9.50 8.08 -2.33
C SER A 8 8.65 9.37 -2.35
N ALA A 9 9.10 10.43 -3.03
CA ALA A 9 8.32 11.66 -3.17
C ALA A 9 7.16 11.48 -4.17
N ASN A 10 7.42 10.81 -5.30
CA ASN A 10 6.38 10.49 -6.28
C ASN A 10 5.33 9.53 -5.74
N THR A 11 5.72 8.51 -4.96
CA THR A 11 4.75 7.61 -4.32
C THR A 11 3.80 8.35 -3.39
N ARG A 12 4.32 9.28 -2.57
CA ARG A 12 3.48 10.03 -1.63
C ARG A 12 2.44 10.88 -2.36
N ALA A 13 2.86 11.64 -3.36
CA ALA A 13 1.96 12.48 -4.14
C ALA A 13 0.89 11.65 -4.87
N PHE A 14 1.25 10.47 -5.36
CA PHE A 14 0.33 9.58 -6.06
C PHE A 14 -0.68 8.92 -5.10
N VAL A 15 -0.25 8.47 -3.92
CA VAL A 15 -1.15 8.00 -2.86
C VAL A 15 -2.10 9.11 -2.43
N GLU A 16 -1.58 10.33 -2.21
CA GLU A 16 -2.40 11.49 -1.86
C GLU A 16 -3.45 11.78 -2.96
N ALA A 17 -3.12 11.64 -4.24
CA ALA A 17 -4.06 11.81 -5.36
C ALA A 17 -5.11 10.68 -5.46
N LEU A 18 -4.74 9.42 -5.28
CA LEU A 18 -5.71 8.31 -5.28
C LEU A 18 -6.68 8.37 -4.10
N SER A 19 -6.19 8.81 -2.93
CA SER A 19 -7.02 9.11 -1.77
C SER A 19 -8.08 10.20 -2.06
N TYR A 20 -7.89 11.05 -3.08
CA TYR A 20 -8.89 12.03 -3.53
C TYR A 20 -10.01 11.40 -4.38
N GLU A 21 -9.74 10.36 -5.17
CA GLU A 21 -10.71 9.76 -6.09
C GLU A 21 -11.55 8.63 -5.48
N HIS A 22 -10.99 7.84 -4.55
CA HIS A 22 -11.58 6.54 -4.19
C HIS A 22 -12.56 6.48 -3.00
N SER A 23 -12.63 7.47 -2.08
CA SER A 23 -13.69 7.49 -1.03
C SER A 23 -13.69 8.68 -0.08
N SER A 24 -14.87 8.97 0.48
CA SER A 24 -15.17 9.96 1.53
C SER A 24 -14.66 9.59 2.94
N LEU A 25 -13.64 8.75 3.04
CA LEU A 25 -13.02 8.39 4.32
C LEU A 25 -12.06 9.51 4.71
N ASP A 26 -12.36 10.24 5.79
CA ASP A 26 -11.59 11.40 6.27
C ASP A 26 -10.08 11.25 6.05
N LYS A 27 -9.52 12.17 5.25
CA LYS A 27 -8.10 12.26 4.89
C LYS A 27 -7.24 12.38 6.13
N THR A 28 -6.84 11.24 6.67
CA THR A 28 -5.96 11.21 7.83
C THR A 28 -4.60 10.80 7.34
N ARG A 29 -3.56 11.59 7.66
CA ARG A 29 -2.17 11.25 7.32
C ARG A 29 -1.81 9.80 7.65
N THR A 30 -2.42 9.23 8.70
CA THR A 30 -2.26 7.85 9.13
C THR A 30 -2.72 6.81 8.09
N ARG A 31 -3.76 7.12 7.29
CA ARG A 31 -4.24 6.25 6.20
C ARG A 31 -3.25 6.22 5.03
N ASP A 32 -2.81 7.38 4.56
CA ASP A 32 -1.78 7.47 3.51
C ASP A 32 -0.48 6.79 3.96
N ASP A 33 -0.10 7.02 5.22
CA ASP A 33 1.07 6.41 5.85
C ASP A 33 0.99 4.89 5.93
N ALA A 34 -0.20 4.31 6.05
CA ALA A 34 -0.41 2.87 6.04
C ALA A 34 -0.21 2.27 4.65
N VAL A 35 -0.78 2.89 3.62
CA VAL A 35 -0.63 2.48 2.22
C VAL A 35 0.83 2.61 1.78
N ILE A 36 1.48 3.73 2.11
CA ILE A 36 2.91 3.94 1.83
C ILE A 36 3.76 2.89 2.52
N ALA A 37 3.46 2.51 3.76
CA ALA A 37 4.19 1.48 4.48
C ALA A 37 4.00 0.10 3.84
N ALA A 38 2.77 -0.25 3.41
CA ALA A 38 2.48 -1.49 2.70
C ALA A 38 3.22 -1.57 1.36
N TYR A 39 3.24 -0.49 0.60
CA TYR A 39 3.97 -0.40 -0.66
C TYR A 39 5.49 -0.52 -0.46
N LYS A 40 6.06 0.17 0.54
CA LYS A 40 7.48 0.04 0.90
C LYS A 40 7.84 -1.39 1.31
N TYR A 41 6.96 -2.04 2.07
CA TYR A 41 7.12 -3.44 2.44
C TYR A 41 7.15 -4.33 1.19
N LEU A 42 6.21 -4.13 0.26
CA LEU A 42 6.14 -4.88 -0.99
C LEU A 42 7.36 -4.64 -1.90
N ILE A 43 7.83 -3.40 -2.04
CA ILE A 43 9.06 -3.08 -2.80
C ILE A 43 10.25 -3.83 -2.21
N THR A 44 10.36 -3.85 -0.88
CA THR A 44 11.49 -4.46 -0.15
C THR A 44 11.51 -5.98 -0.33
N HIS A 45 10.35 -6.62 -0.23
CA HIS A 45 10.25 -8.09 -0.26
C HIS A 45 9.98 -8.65 -1.66
N ARG A 46 9.69 -7.80 -2.65
CA ARG A 46 9.23 -8.11 -4.02
C ARG A 46 7.90 -8.85 -4.11
N THR A 47 7.53 -9.60 -3.09
CA THR A 47 6.24 -10.26 -2.96
C THR A 47 5.71 -10.13 -1.54
N ALA A 48 4.39 -10.04 -1.38
CA ALA A 48 3.74 -10.00 -0.07
C ALA A 48 2.34 -10.61 -0.12
N SER A 49 1.98 -11.41 0.88
CA SER A 49 0.59 -11.88 1.04
C SER A 49 -0.22 -10.91 1.91
N ARG A 50 -1.56 -11.03 1.89
CA ARG A 50 -2.44 -10.36 2.86
C ARG A 50 -1.96 -10.60 4.29
N LEU A 51 -1.68 -11.86 4.65
CA LEU A 51 -1.21 -12.23 5.98
C LEU A 51 0.12 -11.54 6.32
N SER A 52 1.05 -11.46 5.37
CA SER A 52 2.33 -10.78 5.58
C SER A 52 2.16 -9.28 5.82
N LEU A 53 1.27 -8.62 5.09
CA LEU A 53 0.99 -7.19 5.26
C LEU A 53 0.32 -6.92 6.61
N VAL A 54 -0.69 -7.73 6.97
CA VAL A 54 -1.37 -7.64 8.27
C VAL A 54 -0.43 -7.97 9.43
N ALA A 55 0.52 -8.90 9.29
CA ALA A 55 1.44 -9.23 10.37
C ALA A 55 2.55 -8.18 10.56
N ASN A 56 3.03 -7.55 9.49
CA ASN A 56 4.25 -6.74 9.53
C ASN A 56 4.02 -5.23 9.42
N VAL A 57 2.91 -4.80 8.83
CA VAL A 57 2.63 -3.37 8.56
C VAL A 57 1.52 -2.86 9.48
N TYR A 58 0.39 -3.56 9.54
CA TYR A 58 -0.78 -3.15 10.31
C TYR A 58 -0.49 -2.80 11.78
N PRO A 59 0.30 -3.57 12.57
CA PRO A 59 0.49 -3.29 14.00
C PRO A 59 1.16 -1.94 14.31
N ARG A 60 1.75 -1.30 13.29
CA ARG A 60 2.42 0.01 13.42
C ARG A 60 1.69 1.11 12.66
N ARG A 61 0.70 0.76 11.83
CA ARG A 61 0.07 1.62 10.82
C ARG A 61 -1.40 1.23 10.60
N ASP A 62 -2.15 0.98 11.67
CA ASP A 62 -3.55 0.53 11.62
C ASP A 62 -4.54 1.56 11.09
N ALA A 63 -4.16 2.84 11.06
CA ALA A 63 -5.00 3.96 10.69
C ALA A 63 -6.36 4.02 11.44
N GLY A 64 -6.42 3.45 12.65
CA GLY A 64 -7.63 3.36 13.46
C GLY A 64 -8.71 2.43 12.89
N LEU A 65 -8.36 1.54 11.97
CA LEU A 65 -9.23 0.51 11.42
C LEU A 65 -8.90 -0.84 12.07
N ASP A 66 -9.84 -1.78 12.05
CA ASP A 66 -9.52 -3.18 12.34
C ASP A 66 -8.69 -3.79 11.19
N ALA A 67 -8.08 -4.96 11.42
CA ALA A 67 -7.17 -5.57 10.47
C ALA A 67 -7.83 -5.97 9.13
N GLU A 68 -9.12 -6.28 9.14
CA GLU A 68 -9.87 -6.67 7.94
C GLU A 68 -10.18 -5.43 7.11
N ASP A 69 -10.81 -4.43 7.73
CA ASP A 69 -11.14 -3.15 7.09
C ASP A 69 -9.90 -2.39 6.63
N TRP A 70 -8.82 -2.44 7.41
CA TRP A 70 -7.53 -1.88 7.04
C TRP A 70 -6.99 -2.47 5.73
N TYR A 71 -7.09 -3.79 5.58
CA TYR A 71 -6.59 -4.44 4.38
C TYR A 71 -7.56 -4.24 3.22
N ASP A 72 -8.82 -4.60 3.40
CA ASP A 72 -9.80 -4.74 2.32
C ASP A 72 -10.34 -3.39 1.83
N LYS A 73 -10.49 -2.39 2.72
CA LYS A 73 -11.05 -1.07 2.37
C LYS A 73 -10.00 0.01 2.13
N LEU A 74 -8.79 -0.13 2.70
CA LEU A 74 -7.74 0.88 2.61
C LEU A 74 -6.54 0.40 1.79
N VAL A 75 -5.85 -0.66 2.21
CA VAL A 75 -4.56 -1.04 1.59
C VAL A 75 -4.74 -1.69 0.23
N ALA A 76 -5.54 -2.74 0.11
CA ALA A 76 -5.70 -3.49 -1.13
C ALA A 76 -6.13 -2.62 -2.34
N PRO A 77 -7.19 -1.78 -2.26
CA PRO A 77 -7.61 -0.97 -3.41
C PRO A 77 -6.53 0.04 -3.80
N LEU A 78 -5.93 0.75 -2.84
CA LEU A 78 -4.93 1.78 -3.15
C LEU A 78 -3.60 1.19 -3.61
N LEU A 79 -3.20 0.03 -3.07
CA LEU A 79 -1.98 -0.68 -3.46
C LEU A 79 -2.06 -1.18 -4.91
N ASN A 80 -3.24 -1.59 -5.37
CA ASN A 80 -3.48 -2.03 -6.76
C ASN A 80 -3.19 -0.95 -7.80
N GLU A 81 -3.48 0.31 -7.46
CA GLU A 81 -3.29 1.44 -8.35
C GLU A 81 -1.82 1.90 -8.42
N LEU A 82 -0.95 1.43 -7.51
CA LEU A 82 0.43 1.90 -7.43
C LEU A 82 1.31 1.33 -8.56
N PRO A 83 2.25 2.15 -9.08
CA PRO A 83 3.11 1.75 -10.19
C PRO A 83 4.01 0.57 -9.82
N GLY A 84 4.14 -0.37 -10.76
CA GLY A 84 4.94 -1.58 -10.61
C GLY A 84 4.33 -2.63 -9.67
N VAL A 85 3.10 -2.43 -9.20
CA VAL A 85 2.37 -3.42 -8.39
C VAL A 85 1.52 -4.30 -9.29
N SER A 86 1.55 -5.60 -9.04
CA SER A 86 0.58 -6.55 -9.59
C SER A 86 -0.25 -7.15 -8.45
N PRO A 87 -1.58 -7.10 -8.54
CA PRO A 87 -2.46 -7.70 -7.54
C PRO A 87 -2.36 -9.23 -7.54
N PRO A 88 -2.79 -9.89 -6.46
CA PRO A 88 -3.00 -11.34 -6.46
C PRO A 88 -4.02 -11.70 -7.54
N GLY A 89 -3.61 -12.51 -8.52
CA GLY A 89 -4.49 -13.07 -9.56
C GLY A 89 -5.20 -14.35 -9.11
N PRO A 90 -6.11 -14.90 -9.93
CA PRO A 90 -6.82 -16.15 -9.64
C PRO A 90 -5.86 -17.28 -9.27
N GLY A 91 -6.05 -17.89 -8.09
CA GLY A 91 -5.19 -18.97 -7.59
C GLY A 91 -3.86 -18.50 -6.96
N THR A 92 -3.61 -17.20 -6.87
CA THR A 92 -2.44 -16.62 -6.18
C THR A 92 -2.91 -15.70 -5.05
N ALA A 93 -2.27 -15.79 -3.89
CA ALA A 93 -2.61 -14.97 -2.71
C ALA A 93 -1.58 -13.87 -2.42
N THR A 94 -0.76 -13.52 -3.43
CA THR A 94 0.47 -12.76 -3.23
C THR A 94 0.57 -11.60 -4.21
N TRP A 95 0.73 -10.40 -3.67
CA TRP A 95 1.11 -9.19 -4.38
C TRP A 95 2.52 -9.33 -4.93
N ARG A 96 2.79 -8.71 -6.08
CA ARG A 96 4.14 -8.65 -6.66
C ARG A 96 4.52 -7.21 -6.94
N TYR A 97 5.79 -6.89 -6.74
CA TYR A 97 6.38 -5.66 -7.25
C TYR A 97 7.45 -5.98 -8.31
N ALA A 98 7.26 -5.43 -9.50
CA ALA A 98 8.21 -5.46 -10.59
C ALA A 98 8.32 -4.02 -11.14
N PRO A 99 9.45 -3.32 -10.94
CA PRO A 99 9.67 -2.05 -11.59
C PRO A 99 9.79 -2.29 -13.11
N GLU A 100 9.12 -1.47 -13.91
CA GLU A 100 9.30 -1.44 -15.37
C GLU A 100 10.75 -1.08 -15.76
#